data_AF-A0A323VA24-F1
#
_entry.id   AF-A0A323VA24-F1
#
_cell.length_a   1.000
_cell.length_b   1.000
_cell.length_c   1.000
_cell.angle_alpha   90.00
_cell.angle_beta   90.00
_cell.angle_gamma   90.00
#
_symmetry.space_group_name_H-M   'P 1'
#
loop_
_entity.id
_entity.type
_entity.pdbx_description
1 polymer ?
#
loop_
_entity_poly.entity_id
_entity_poly.type
_entity_poly.pdbx_seq_one_letter_code
_entity_poly.pdbx_strand_id
1 'polypeptide(L)'
;MRRRTTLGGHTYEFASLSDLLAKATPARSGDVLAGVAAESQAQRVAAQVVLADVPLATFLDEQVVGYDEDDVTRLVLDTHDAAAFAPVASLTVGEFREWLLARAAERDEAAISALARGLTPEMVAAVSKLMRNADLVAVARRTRVVTGLRSTLGLPGRLASRLQPNHPTDDPVGVTASILDGLLHGSGDAVIGINPATDSPAQTVALLELVDAVISRYEIPTQSCVLAHVTTTLRALEQGAPVDLVFQSVAGTQAGNRGFGVTLDLLAEARTAALELGRGTVGRNVTYFETGQGSALSADAHHGVDGPVDQQTLECRAYGVARHFDPLLVNTVVGFIGPEYLYDGKQVIRAGLEDHFCGKLLGLPMGVDVCYTNHTDVDGDDTDTLTLLLGAAGCSFVIAVPGSDDVMLHYQSLSFQDVLTARSVLDLRPAPEFEAWLARMDLLDDAGRVRELAADAPAARALLAAAR
;
A
#
# COMPACT_ATOMS: atom_id res chain seq x y z
N MET A 1 -4.29 -24.10 -22.83
CA MET A 1 -5.60 -24.44 -22.20
C MET A 1 -6.72 -23.79 -23.00
N ARG A 2 -7.92 -24.39 -23.13
CA ARG A 2 -9.03 -23.74 -23.85
C ARG A 2 -9.70 -22.71 -22.94
N ARG A 3 -9.56 -21.42 -23.25
CA ARG A 3 -10.16 -20.30 -22.48
C ARG A 3 -11.58 -20.00 -22.95
N ARG A 4 -12.50 -20.96 -22.78
CA ARG A 4 -13.90 -20.80 -23.18
C ARG A 4 -14.85 -21.49 -22.23
N THR A 5 -16.06 -20.94 -22.10
CA THR A 5 -17.16 -21.56 -21.34
C THR A 5 -18.50 -21.24 -21.98
N THR A 6 -19.51 -22.08 -21.72
CA THR A 6 -20.89 -21.84 -22.17
C THR A 6 -21.79 -21.57 -20.97
N LEU A 7 -22.32 -20.36 -20.86
CA LEU A 7 -23.25 -19.96 -19.80
C LEU A 7 -24.55 -19.43 -20.42
N GLY A 8 -25.69 -19.92 -19.94
CA GLY A 8 -27.00 -19.47 -20.44
C GLY A 8 -27.22 -19.68 -21.94
N GLY A 9 -26.55 -20.67 -22.55
CA GLY A 9 -26.62 -20.93 -24.00
C GLY A 9 -25.71 -20.06 -24.87
N HIS A 10 -24.94 -19.13 -24.29
CA HIS A 10 -23.93 -18.33 -25.00
C HIS A 10 -22.52 -18.88 -24.72
N THR A 11 -21.70 -19.03 -25.75
CA THR A 11 -20.29 -19.40 -25.60
C THR A 11 -19.45 -18.13 -25.50
N TYR A 12 -18.73 -17.98 -24.40
CA TYR A 12 -17.72 -16.95 -24.21
C TYR A 12 -16.33 -17.54 -24.46
N GLU A 13 -15.49 -16.80 -25.15
CA GLU A 13 -14.10 -17.15 -25.45
C GLU A 13 -13.21 -15.94 -25.11
N PHE A 14 -12.04 -16.22 -24.54
CA PHE A 14 -11.07 -15.21 -24.12
C PHE A 14 -9.76 -15.44 -24.88
N ALA A 15 -9.22 -14.38 -25.47
CA ALA A 15 -8.15 -14.51 -26.46
C ALA A 15 -6.81 -14.91 -25.83
N SER A 16 -6.51 -14.38 -24.64
CA SER A 16 -5.24 -14.55 -23.94
C SER A 16 -5.46 -14.63 -22.42
N LEU A 17 -4.38 -14.88 -21.66
CA LEU A 17 -4.43 -14.80 -20.21
C LEU A 17 -4.74 -13.36 -19.73
N SER A 18 -4.14 -12.34 -20.36
CA SER A 18 -4.41 -10.93 -20.06
C SER A 18 -5.89 -10.59 -20.28
N ASP A 19 -6.47 -11.04 -21.38
CA ASP A 19 -7.90 -10.82 -21.69
C ASP A 19 -8.82 -11.48 -20.65
N LEU A 20 -8.47 -12.70 -20.21
CA LEU A 20 -9.21 -13.43 -19.19
C LEU A 20 -9.12 -12.73 -17.82
N LEU A 21 -7.93 -12.30 -17.40
CA LEU A 21 -7.70 -11.59 -16.14
C LEU A 21 -8.44 -10.25 -16.12
N ALA A 22 -8.39 -9.50 -17.23
CA ALA A 22 -9.05 -8.21 -17.32
C ALA A 22 -10.58 -8.35 -17.25
N LYS A 23 -11.15 -9.27 -18.04
CA LYS A 23 -12.60 -9.48 -18.06
C LYS A 23 -13.13 -10.14 -16.79
N ALA A 24 -12.29 -10.75 -15.96
CA ALA A 24 -12.69 -11.26 -14.64
C ALA A 24 -12.74 -10.17 -13.56
N THR A 25 -12.11 -9.01 -13.76
CA THR A 25 -12.12 -7.90 -12.80
C THR A 25 -13.54 -7.34 -12.61
N PRO A 26 -13.94 -6.99 -11.37
CA PRO A 26 -15.09 -6.11 -11.15
C PRO A 26 -15.00 -4.84 -11.99
N ALA A 27 -16.14 -4.22 -12.31
CA ALA A 27 -16.14 -3.05 -13.18
C ALA A 27 -15.30 -1.91 -12.58
N ARG A 28 -14.42 -1.32 -13.40
CA ARG A 28 -13.55 -0.18 -13.08
C ARG A 28 -13.49 0.76 -14.28
N SER A 29 -13.56 2.07 -14.04
CA SER A 29 -13.47 3.05 -15.13
C SER A 29 -12.15 2.98 -15.89
N GLY A 30 -11.02 2.74 -15.21
CA GLY A 30 -9.71 2.64 -15.89
C GLY A 30 -9.60 1.42 -16.81
N ASP A 31 -10.22 0.29 -16.44
CA ASP A 31 -10.24 -0.89 -17.30
C ASP A 31 -11.17 -0.68 -18.51
N VAL A 32 -12.23 0.12 -18.35
CA VAL A 32 -13.08 0.56 -19.47
C VAL A 32 -12.31 1.51 -20.39
N LEU A 33 -11.56 2.46 -19.82
CA LEU A 33 -10.73 3.42 -20.57
C LEU A 33 -9.63 2.71 -21.36
N ALA A 34 -8.99 1.69 -20.77
CA ALA A 34 -8.00 0.84 -21.44
C ALA A 34 -8.62 -0.12 -22.47
N GLY A 35 -9.96 -0.22 -22.55
CA GLY A 35 -10.66 -1.09 -23.49
C GLY A 35 -10.57 -2.59 -23.15
N VAL A 36 -10.30 -2.94 -21.89
CA VAL A 36 -10.09 -4.34 -21.44
C VAL A 36 -11.20 -4.88 -20.54
N ALA A 37 -12.09 -4.01 -20.06
CA ALA A 37 -13.20 -4.41 -19.21
C ALA A 37 -14.18 -5.37 -19.92
N ALA A 38 -14.85 -6.23 -19.14
CA ALA A 38 -15.96 -7.03 -19.65
C ALA A 38 -17.13 -6.14 -20.10
N GLU A 39 -17.70 -6.47 -21.26
CA GLU A 39 -18.84 -5.78 -21.88
C GLU A 39 -20.15 -6.01 -21.12
N SER A 40 -20.21 -7.04 -20.28
CA SER A 40 -21.39 -7.36 -19.48
C SER A 40 -21.05 -8.13 -18.21
N GLN A 41 -21.97 -8.11 -17.25
CA GLN A 41 -21.89 -8.94 -16.05
C GLN A 41 -21.83 -10.44 -16.38
N ALA A 42 -22.55 -10.89 -17.42
CA ALA A 42 -22.53 -12.28 -17.87
C ALA A 42 -21.15 -12.68 -18.41
N GLN A 43 -20.50 -11.82 -19.21
CA GLN A 43 -19.15 -12.06 -19.69
C GLN A 43 -18.14 -12.07 -18.53
N ARG A 44 -18.28 -11.17 -17.54
CA ARG A 44 -17.42 -11.18 -16.35
C ARG A 44 -17.55 -12.48 -15.56
N VAL A 45 -18.77 -12.95 -15.32
CA VAL A 45 -19.00 -14.23 -14.64
C VAL A 45 -18.43 -15.39 -15.47
N ALA A 46 -18.57 -15.36 -16.79
CA ALA A 46 -17.94 -16.35 -17.67
C ALA A 46 -16.41 -16.34 -17.56
N ALA A 47 -15.80 -15.15 -17.47
CA ALA A 47 -14.35 -15.00 -17.26
C ALA A 47 -13.93 -15.58 -15.91
N GLN A 48 -14.68 -15.29 -14.84
CA GLN A 48 -14.41 -15.87 -13.51
C GLN A 48 -14.52 -17.40 -13.49
N VAL A 49 -15.49 -17.97 -14.21
CA VAL A 49 -15.63 -19.44 -14.35
C VAL A 49 -14.40 -20.02 -15.05
N VAL A 50 -13.97 -19.43 -16.17
CA VAL A 50 -12.78 -19.91 -16.89
C VAL A 50 -11.52 -19.71 -16.06
N LEU A 51 -11.38 -18.56 -15.38
CA LEU A 51 -10.23 -18.24 -14.53
C LEU A 51 -10.11 -19.20 -13.35
N ALA A 52 -11.22 -19.61 -12.74
CA ALA A 52 -11.24 -20.57 -11.64
C ALA A 52 -10.60 -21.92 -12.00
N ASP A 53 -10.65 -22.33 -13.26
CA ASP A 53 -10.08 -23.59 -13.73
C ASP A 53 -8.62 -23.47 -14.20
N VAL A 54 -8.03 -22.27 -14.22
CA VAL A 54 -6.64 -22.06 -14.65
C VAL A 54 -5.68 -22.63 -13.59
N PRO A 55 -4.78 -23.57 -13.94
CA PRO A 55 -3.74 -24.03 -13.02
C PRO A 55 -2.82 -22.88 -12.61
N LEU A 56 -2.45 -22.79 -11.33
CA LEU A 56 -1.53 -21.73 -10.87
C LEU A 56 -0.18 -21.77 -11.60
N ALA A 57 0.34 -22.97 -11.89
CA ALA A 57 1.59 -23.12 -12.64
C ALA A 57 1.58 -22.43 -14.02
N THR A 58 0.40 -22.19 -14.61
CA THR A 58 0.29 -21.46 -15.90
C THR A 58 0.94 -20.08 -15.84
N PHE A 59 0.88 -19.40 -14.70
CA PHE A 59 1.45 -18.05 -14.53
C PHE A 59 2.99 -18.03 -14.49
N LEU A 60 3.65 -19.19 -14.43
CA LEU A 60 5.11 -19.31 -14.55
C LEU A 60 5.55 -19.43 -16.02
N ASP A 61 4.67 -19.95 -16.88
CA ASP A 61 4.96 -20.22 -18.29
C ASP A 61 4.38 -19.16 -19.22
N GLU A 62 3.19 -18.62 -18.90
CA GLU A 62 2.47 -17.64 -19.71
C GLU A 62 2.47 -16.27 -19.03
N GLN A 63 3.22 -15.34 -19.62
CA GLN A 63 3.51 -14.03 -19.04
C GLN A 63 2.57 -12.97 -19.60
N VAL A 64 1.99 -12.14 -18.73
CA VAL A 64 1.17 -11.00 -19.15
C VAL A 64 2.01 -9.87 -19.75
N VAL A 65 3.25 -9.71 -19.28
CA VAL A 65 4.28 -8.79 -19.80
C VAL A 65 5.56 -9.59 -20.03
N GLY A 66 6.17 -9.48 -21.21
CA GLY A 66 7.22 -10.41 -21.66
C GLY A 66 8.53 -10.32 -20.88
N TYR A 67 9.12 -11.47 -20.55
CA TYR A 67 10.35 -11.60 -19.77
C TYR A 67 11.55 -10.89 -20.40
N ASP A 68 11.72 -10.99 -21.72
CA ASP A 68 12.87 -10.35 -22.38
C ASP A 68 12.75 -8.82 -22.44
N GLU A 69 11.53 -8.29 -22.33
CA GLU A 69 11.22 -6.87 -22.51
C GLU A 69 11.14 -6.09 -21.19
N ASP A 70 10.92 -6.80 -20.07
CA ASP A 70 10.50 -6.21 -18.80
C ASP A 70 11.29 -6.75 -17.59
N ASP A 71 12.03 -5.87 -16.91
CA ASP A 71 12.81 -6.20 -15.72
C ASP A 71 11.95 -6.60 -14.51
N VAL A 72 10.69 -6.15 -14.44
CA VAL A 72 9.76 -6.56 -13.38
C VAL A 72 9.35 -8.02 -13.56
N THR A 73 9.06 -8.46 -14.79
CA THR A 73 8.79 -9.88 -15.09
C THR A 73 10.01 -10.74 -14.79
N ARG A 74 11.22 -10.31 -15.19
CA ARG A 74 12.46 -11.03 -14.84
C ARG A 74 12.63 -11.14 -13.33
N LEU A 75 12.52 -10.03 -12.62
CA LEU A 75 12.61 -9.99 -11.16
C LEU A 75 11.64 -10.98 -10.50
N VAL A 76 10.38 -10.98 -10.93
CA VAL A 76 9.34 -11.86 -10.37
C VAL A 76 9.66 -13.33 -10.60
N LEU A 77 10.03 -13.71 -11.83
CA LEU A 77 10.25 -15.12 -12.19
C LEU A 77 11.59 -15.64 -11.65
N ASP A 78 12.66 -14.83 -11.73
CA ASP A 78 14.01 -15.23 -11.29
C ASP A 78 14.10 -15.36 -9.76
N THR A 79 13.21 -14.70 -9.02
CA THR A 79 13.15 -14.76 -7.54
C THR A 79 12.01 -15.64 -7.02
N HIS A 80 11.31 -16.37 -7.88
CA HIS A 80 10.24 -17.28 -7.48
C HIS A 80 10.78 -18.48 -6.69
N ASP A 81 10.21 -18.74 -5.51
CA ASP A 81 10.58 -19.87 -4.66
C ASP A 81 9.67 -21.09 -4.92
N ALA A 82 10.19 -22.06 -5.66
CA ALA A 82 9.47 -23.30 -5.97
C ALA A 82 9.11 -24.14 -4.74
N ALA A 83 9.90 -24.08 -3.65
CA ALA A 83 9.61 -24.81 -2.43
C ALA A 83 8.46 -24.16 -1.65
N ALA A 84 8.43 -22.83 -1.59
CA ALA A 84 7.31 -22.08 -1.05
C ALA A 84 6.02 -22.27 -1.86
N PHE A 85 6.13 -22.45 -3.18
CA PHE A 85 4.98 -22.69 -4.08
C PHE A 85 4.43 -24.11 -4.01
N ALA A 86 5.28 -25.10 -3.71
CA ALA A 86 4.94 -26.53 -3.75
C ALA A 86 3.61 -26.93 -3.08
N PRO A 87 3.20 -26.36 -1.92
CA PRO A 87 1.94 -26.73 -1.27
C PRO A 87 0.68 -26.43 -2.10
N VAL A 88 0.76 -25.47 -3.03
CA VAL A 88 -0.37 -25.03 -3.87
C VAL A 88 -0.12 -25.25 -5.36
N ALA A 89 1.05 -25.79 -5.75
CA ALA A 89 1.48 -25.87 -7.14
C ALA A 89 0.54 -26.68 -8.06
N SER A 90 -0.17 -27.67 -7.51
CA SER A 90 -1.12 -28.48 -8.26
C SER A 90 -2.52 -27.87 -8.38
N LEU A 91 -2.79 -26.76 -7.68
CA LEU A 91 -4.12 -26.18 -7.59
C LEU A 91 -4.43 -25.29 -8.80
N THR A 92 -5.72 -25.19 -9.12
CA THR A 92 -6.24 -24.10 -9.95
C THR A 92 -6.41 -22.80 -9.13
N VAL A 93 -6.66 -21.67 -9.80
CA VAL A 93 -6.96 -20.40 -9.11
C VAL A 93 -8.20 -20.54 -8.20
N GLY A 94 -9.23 -21.28 -8.64
CA GLY A 94 -10.43 -21.54 -7.87
C GLY A 94 -10.15 -22.41 -6.64
N GLU A 95 -9.37 -23.48 -6.80
CA GLU A 95 -8.95 -24.33 -5.68
C GLU A 95 -8.03 -23.58 -4.71
N PHE A 96 -7.19 -22.68 -5.22
CA PHE A 96 -6.35 -21.82 -4.39
C PHE A 96 -7.16 -20.83 -3.57
N ARG A 97 -8.22 -20.23 -4.13
CA ARG A 97 -9.19 -19.42 -3.37
C ARG A 97 -9.76 -20.20 -2.19
N GLU A 98 -10.24 -21.42 -2.44
CA GLU A 98 -10.81 -22.27 -1.39
C GLU A 98 -9.75 -22.69 -0.36
N TRP A 99 -8.52 -22.98 -0.81
CA TRP A 99 -7.40 -23.27 0.09
C TRP A 99 -7.11 -22.10 1.04
N LEU A 100 -7.03 -20.87 0.52
CA LEU A 100 -6.81 -19.66 1.33
C LEU A 100 -7.92 -19.43 2.36
N LEU A 101 -9.18 -19.57 1.94
CA LEU A 101 -10.33 -19.42 2.83
C LEU A 101 -10.35 -20.48 3.92
N ALA A 102 -10.00 -21.73 3.59
CA ALA A 102 -9.90 -22.81 4.56
C ALA A 102 -8.80 -22.55 5.59
N ARG A 103 -7.59 -22.17 5.16
CA ARG A 103 -6.50 -21.79 6.09
C ARG A 103 -6.87 -20.59 6.95
N ALA A 104 -7.54 -19.59 6.37
CA ALA A 104 -7.99 -18.42 7.11
C ALA A 104 -9.04 -18.77 8.19
N ALA A 105 -9.97 -19.68 7.89
CA ALA A 105 -10.97 -20.19 8.82
C ALA A 105 -10.33 -21.02 9.95
N GLU A 106 -9.33 -21.84 9.63
CA GLU A 106 -8.52 -22.62 10.57
C GLU A 106 -7.55 -21.76 11.39
N ARG A 107 -7.35 -20.49 10.99
CA ARG A 107 -6.35 -19.56 11.55
C ARG A 107 -4.91 -20.07 11.38
N ASP A 108 -4.63 -20.78 10.29
CA ASP A 108 -3.30 -21.23 9.93
C ASP A 108 -2.55 -20.15 9.13
N GLU A 109 -2.17 -19.10 9.85
CA GLU A 109 -1.48 -17.94 9.29
C GLU A 109 -0.07 -18.30 8.81
N ALA A 110 0.56 -19.30 9.44
CA ALA A 110 1.89 -19.77 9.06
C ALA A 110 1.87 -20.41 7.66
N ALA A 111 0.86 -21.24 7.37
CA ALA A 111 0.70 -21.82 6.03
C ALA A 111 0.48 -20.74 4.96
N ILE A 112 -0.34 -19.71 5.24
CA ILE A 112 -0.60 -18.63 4.28
C ILE A 112 0.68 -17.81 4.04
N SER A 113 1.33 -17.33 5.11
CA SER A 113 2.53 -16.50 5.01
C SER A 113 3.72 -17.24 4.37
N ALA A 114 3.81 -18.57 4.54
CA ALA A 114 4.86 -19.38 3.91
C ALA A 114 4.80 -19.39 2.37
N LEU A 115 3.64 -19.10 1.77
CA LEU A 115 3.50 -19.04 0.31
C LEU A 115 4.11 -17.78 -0.32
N ALA A 116 4.34 -16.71 0.45
CA ALA A 116 4.55 -15.37 -0.08
C ALA A 116 5.66 -15.27 -1.15
N ARG A 117 6.73 -16.08 -1.06
CA ARG A 117 7.83 -16.13 -2.05
C ARG A 117 7.59 -17.06 -3.22
N GLY A 118 6.67 -18.01 -3.09
CA GLY A 118 6.24 -18.94 -4.14
C GLY A 118 5.04 -18.44 -4.95
N LEU A 119 4.51 -17.25 -4.66
CA LEU A 119 3.43 -16.66 -5.44
C LEU A 119 3.98 -15.58 -6.38
N THR A 120 3.54 -15.61 -7.63
CA THR A 120 3.71 -14.49 -8.56
C THR A 120 2.60 -13.46 -8.37
N PRO A 121 2.82 -12.18 -8.71
CA PRO A 121 1.78 -11.17 -8.77
C PRO A 121 0.53 -11.58 -9.51
N GLU A 122 0.67 -12.25 -10.66
CA GLU A 122 -0.44 -12.64 -11.52
C GLU A 122 -1.30 -13.74 -10.87
N MET A 123 -0.71 -14.68 -10.13
CA MET A 123 -1.46 -15.66 -9.33
C MET A 123 -2.32 -14.97 -8.26
N VAL A 124 -1.76 -13.95 -7.62
CA VAL A 124 -2.42 -13.19 -6.55
C VAL A 124 -3.52 -12.28 -7.10
N ALA A 125 -3.28 -11.62 -8.24
CA ALA A 125 -4.29 -10.86 -8.97
C ALA A 125 -5.43 -11.78 -9.46
N ALA A 126 -5.11 -12.97 -9.96
CA ALA A 126 -6.10 -13.94 -10.41
C ALA A 126 -7.06 -14.35 -9.30
N VAL A 127 -6.54 -14.68 -8.11
CA VAL A 127 -7.37 -15.14 -7.00
C VAL A 127 -8.22 -14.01 -6.39
N SER A 128 -7.70 -12.77 -6.34
CA SER A 128 -8.46 -11.62 -5.83
C SER A 128 -9.71 -11.33 -6.67
N LYS A 129 -9.63 -11.51 -8.00
CA LYS A 129 -10.74 -11.36 -8.95
C LYS A 129 -11.87 -12.38 -8.73
N LEU A 130 -11.61 -13.49 -8.04
CA LEU A 130 -12.60 -14.51 -7.68
C LEU A 130 -13.18 -14.32 -6.26
N MET A 131 -12.65 -13.38 -5.49
CA MET A 131 -13.03 -13.15 -4.11
C MET A 131 -14.06 -12.03 -3.96
N ARG A 132 -15.03 -12.22 -3.07
CA ARG A 132 -15.88 -11.11 -2.59
C ARG A 132 -15.13 -10.27 -1.55
N ASN A 133 -15.65 -9.09 -1.21
CA ASN A 133 -15.01 -8.21 -0.21
C ASN A 133 -14.78 -8.93 1.14
N ALA A 134 -15.75 -9.71 1.61
CA ALA A 134 -15.60 -10.49 2.84
C ALA A 134 -14.49 -11.55 2.74
N ASP A 135 -14.30 -12.16 1.58
CA ASP A 135 -13.26 -13.16 1.34
C ASP A 135 -11.87 -12.48 1.40
N LEU A 136 -11.72 -11.32 0.74
CA LEU A 136 -10.49 -10.50 0.78
C LEU A 136 -10.13 -10.11 2.22
N VAL A 137 -11.10 -9.60 2.99
CA VAL A 137 -10.93 -9.21 4.40
C VAL A 137 -10.54 -10.41 5.26
N ALA A 138 -11.23 -11.54 5.10
CA ALA A 138 -11.01 -12.72 5.93
C ALA A 138 -9.61 -13.31 5.76
N VAL A 139 -9.11 -13.40 4.52
CA VAL A 139 -7.77 -13.92 4.24
C VAL A 139 -6.71 -12.90 4.63
N ALA A 140 -6.85 -11.63 4.24
CA ALA A 140 -5.87 -10.60 4.58
C ALA A 140 -5.65 -10.46 6.10
N ARG A 141 -6.72 -10.61 6.90
CA ARG A 141 -6.64 -10.58 8.37
C ARG A 141 -5.79 -11.70 8.97
N ARG A 142 -5.58 -12.78 8.22
CA ARG A 142 -4.79 -13.97 8.58
C ARG A 142 -3.45 -14.00 7.86
N THR A 143 -3.14 -13.03 7.01
CA THR A 143 -1.85 -12.91 6.35
C THR A 143 -0.99 -11.90 7.09
N ARG A 144 -0.15 -12.40 8.01
CA ARG A 144 0.66 -11.52 8.87
C ARG A 144 1.98 -11.16 8.20
N VAL A 145 2.30 -9.87 8.22
CA VAL A 145 3.58 -9.31 7.79
C VAL A 145 3.99 -8.29 8.84
N VAL A 146 5.13 -8.53 9.49
CA VAL A 146 5.67 -7.68 10.56
C VAL A 146 7.02 -7.14 10.10
N THR A 147 7.17 -5.83 10.17
CA THR A 147 8.38 -5.09 9.77
C THR A 147 8.75 -4.09 10.85
N GLY A 148 9.98 -3.59 10.84
CA GLY A 148 10.38 -2.60 11.83
C GLY A 148 11.62 -1.81 11.46
N LEU A 149 11.67 -0.57 11.95
CA LEU A 149 12.84 0.29 11.93
C LEU A 149 13.04 0.92 13.32
N ARG A 150 12.25 1.94 13.66
CA ARG A 150 12.18 2.54 15.01
C ARG A 150 10.90 2.18 15.76
N SER A 151 9.85 1.84 15.03
CA SER A 151 8.63 1.19 15.52
C SER A 151 8.41 -0.17 14.86
N THR A 152 7.64 -1.04 15.51
CA THR A 152 7.23 -2.34 14.98
C THR A 152 5.81 -2.25 14.38
N LEU A 153 5.67 -2.62 13.11
CA LEU A 153 4.42 -2.50 12.35
C LEU A 153 3.82 -3.87 11.98
N GLY A 154 2.51 -3.91 11.74
CA GLY A 154 1.81 -5.11 11.25
C GLY A 154 1.47 -6.18 12.30
N LEU A 155 1.72 -5.90 13.59
CA LEU A 155 1.30 -6.77 14.69
C LEU A 155 -0.25 -6.85 14.81
N PRO A 156 -0.82 -7.98 15.26
CA PRO A 156 -2.26 -8.09 15.47
C PRO A 156 -2.80 -7.11 16.49
N GLY A 157 -4.03 -6.61 16.27
CA GLY A 157 -4.68 -5.68 17.20
C GLY A 157 -4.09 -4.27 17.13
N ARG A 158 -3.38 -3.94 16.06
CA ARG A 158 -2.77 -2.63 15.85
C ARG A 158 -3.13 -2.09 14.47
N LEU A 159 -3.23 -0.76 14.40
CA LEU A 159 -3.38 0.01 13.18
C LEU A 159 -2.51 1.25 13.34
N ALA A 160 -1.43 1.33 12.57
CA ALA A 160 -0.56 2.50 12.58
C ALA A 160 -1.06 3.59 11.64
N SER A 161 -0.52 4.79 11.75
CA SER A 161 -0.78 5.86 10.79
C SER A 161 0.49 6.59 10.37
N ARG A 162 0.52 6.94 9.08
CA ARG A 162 1.41 7.99 8.57
C ARG A 162 0.80 9.33 8.94
N LEU A 163 1.60 10.16 9.59
CA LEU A 163 1.31 11.58 9.75
C LEU A 163 1.90 12.29 8.52
N GLN A 164 1.07 12.97 7.75
CA GLN A 164 1.47 13.68 6.53
C GLN A 164 1.34 15.21 6.72
N PRO A 165 2.40 15.90 7.17
CA PRO A 165 2.36 17.31 7.48
C PRO A 165 2.78 18.15 6.26
N ASN A 166 2.10 17.95 5.14
CA ASN A 166 2.39 18.71 3.92
C ASN A 166 2.05 20.19 4.11
N HIS A 167 2.84 21.07 3.51
CA HIS A 167 2.60 22.51 3.53
C HIS A 167 2.81 23.08 2.12
N PRO A 168 1.93 23.97 1.61
CA PRO A 168 2.00 24.47 0.23
C PRO A 168 3.33 25.11 -0.21
N THR A 169 4.17 25.47 0.75
CA THR A 169 5.48 26.10 0.55
C THR A 169 6.58 25.48 1.42
N ASP A 170 6.33 24.31 2.01
CA ASP A 170 7.24 23.67 2.97
C ASP A 170 7.71 24.62 4.10
N ASP A 171 6.81 25.46 4.62
CA ASP A 171 7.16 26.41 5.69
C ASP A 171 7.48 25.64 6.98
N PRO A 172 8.67 25.83 7.59
CA PRO A 172 9.08 25.05 8.76
C PRO A 172 8.13 25.18 9.95
N VAL A 173 7.51 26.35 10.15
CA VAL A 173 6.58 26.58 11.26
C VAL A 173 5.27 25.84 11.01
N GLY A 174 4.73 25.95 9.78
CA GLY A 174 3.52 25.23 9.36
C GLY A 174 3.68 23.71 9.44
N VAL A 175 4.79 23.19 8.92
CA VAL A 175 5.13 21.75 9.00
C VAL A 175 5.26 21.30 10.45
N THR A 176 5.98 22.04 11.30
CA THR A 176 6.13 21.69 12.72
C THR A 176 4.80 21.72 13.46
N ALA A 177 3.95 22.71 13.20
CA ALA A 177 2.62 22.79 13.81
C ALA A 177 1.75 21.57 13.45
N SER A 178 1.79 21.16 12.17
CA SER A 178 1.09 19.97 11.68
C SER A 178 1.62 18.66 12.29
N ILE A 179 2.95 18.53 12.45
CA ILE A 179 3.56 17.40 13.16
C ILE A 179 3.05 17.33 14.60
N LEU A 180 3.03 18.46 15.32
CA LEU A 180 2.58 18.49 16.70
C LEU A 180 1.09 18.15 16.81
N ASP A 181 0.25 18.68 15.93
CA ASP A 181 -1.18 18.37 15.90
C ASP A 181 -1.42 16.86 15.71
N GLY A 182 -0.76 16.24 14.74
CA GLY A 182 -0.89 14.81 14.52
C GLY A 182 -0.38 13.96 15.69
N LEU A 183 0.75 14.33 16.30
CA LEU A 183 1.28 13.63 17.49
C LEU A 183 0.34 13.74 18.69
N LEU A 184 -0.30 14.90 18.91
CA LEU A 184 -1.31 15.09 19.95
C LEU A 184 -2.54 14.20 19.74
N HIS A 185 -2.85 13.86 18.49
CA HIS A 185 -3.88 12.89 18.13
C HIS A 185 -3.36 11.45 17.98
N GLY A 186 -2.13 11.17 18.42
CA GLY A 186 -1.52 9.84 18.39
C GLY A 186 -1.29 9.29 16.98
N SER A 187 -1.11 10.17 15.99
CA SER A 187 -0.73 9.83 14.62
C SER A 187 0.78 9.90 14.42
N GLY A 188 1.30 9.12 13.47
CA GLY A 188 2.72 9.17 13.07
C GLY A 188 3.55 7.99 13.55
N ASP A 189 2.92 6.92 14.03
CA ASP A 189 3.60 5.71 14.49
C ASP A 189 4.08 4.80 13.34
N ALA A 190 3.54 4.98 12.13
CA ALA A 190 4.07 4.35 10.92
C ALA A 190 5.22 5.15 10.31
N VAL A 191 5.09 6.47 10.21
CA VAL A 191 6.09 7.42 9.71
C VAL A 191 5.57 8.84 9.86
N ILE A 192 6.46 9.81 10.08
CA ILE A 192 6.19 11.24 9.82
C ILE A 192 6.71 11.53 8.41
N GLY A 193 5.79 11.57 7.44
CA GLY A 193 6.10 11.52 6.01
C GLY A 193 5.62 12.74 5.23
N ILE A 194 6.55 13.58 4.76
CA ILE A 194 6.26 14.84 4.05
C ILE A 194 6.40 14.63 2.54
N ASN A 195 5.35 14.92 1.78
CA ASN A 195 5.49 15.21 0.35
C ASN A 195 6.00 16.66 0.24
N PRO A 196 7.22 16.90 -0.30
CA PRO A 196 7.74 18.25 -0.38
C PRO A 196 7.05 19.03 -1.51
N ALA A 197 6.79 20.32 -1.29
CA ALA A 197 6.26 21.22 -2.32
C ALA A 197 7.23 21.42 -3.50
N THR A 198 8.54 21.17 -3.29
CA THR A 198 9.56 21.18 -4.34
C THR A 198 10.50 19.99 -4.24
N ASP A 199 10.92 19.42 -5.38
CA ASP A 199 11.93 18.36 -5.44
C ASP A 199 13.37 18.95 -5.43
N SER A 200 13.67 19.73 -4.39
CA SER A 200 14.98 20.37 -4.19
C SER A 200 15.79 19.61 -3.14
N PRO A 201 17.02 19.14 -3.45
CA PRO A 201 17.87 18.46 -2.45
C PRO A 201 18.09 19.29 -1.18
N ALA A 202 18.25 20.60 -1.29
CA ALA A 202 18.44 21.47 -0.13
C ALA A 202 17.18 21.53 0.76
N GLN A 203 16.00 21.57 0.14
CA GLN A 203 14.73 21.56 0.86
C GLN A 203 14.49 20.19 1.50
N THR A 204 14.76 19.11 0.78
CA THR A 204 14.68 17.74 1.31
C THR A 204 15.57 17.56 2.55
N VAL A 205 16.82 18.01 2.51
CA VAL A 205 17.73 17.97 3.67
C VAL A 205 17.17 18.79 4.83
N ALA A 206 16.72 20.01 4.58
CA ALA A 206 16.15 20.87 5.63
C ALA A 206 14.92 20.25 6.32
N LEU A 207 14.02 19.62 5.55
CA LEU A 207 12.86 18.92 6.08
C LEU A 207 13.26 17.65 6.87
N LEU A 208 14.23 16.88 6.38
CA LEU A 208 14.75 15.71 7.10
C LEU A 208 15.35 16.12 8.46
N GLU A 209 16.18 17.17 8.49
CA GLU A 209 16.78 17.69 9.71
C GLU A 209 15.72 18.24 10.68
N LEU A 210 14.69 18.92 10.17
CA LEU A 210 13.57 19.41 10.97
C LEU A 210 12.87 18.25 11.69
N VAL A 211 12.46 17.22 10.95
CA VAL A 211 11.73 16.07 11.51
C VAL A 211 12.63 15.28 12.46
N ASP A 212 13.90 15.07 12.12
CA ASP A 212 14.87 14.40 12.99
C ASP A 212 15.09 15.14 14.31
N ALA A 213 15.15 16.47 14.28
CA ALA A 213 15.25 17.30 15.48
C ALA A 213 14.02 17.14 16.39
N VAL A 214 12.81 17.09 15.81
CA VAL A 214 11.57 16.84 16.58
C VAL A 214 11.58 15.44 17.18
N ILE A 215 11.87 14.41 16.37
CA ILE A 215 11.93 13.02 16.83
C ILE A 215 12.94 12.85 17.97
N SER A 216 14.14 13.41 17.79
CA SER A 216 15.22 13.31 18.78
C SER A 216 14.90 14.07 20.07
N ARG A 217 14.33 15.28 19.96
CA ARG A 217 13.98 16.11 21.12
C ARG A 217 12.96 15.44 22.04
N TYR A 218 11.98 14.77 21.46
CA TYR A 218 10.88 14.15 22.22
C TYR A 218 11.04 12.63 22.36
N GLU A 219 12.17 12.06 21.91
CA GLU A 219 12.44 10.63 21.93
C GLU A 219 11.29 9.80 21.33
N ILE A 220 10.75 10.27 20.20
CA ILE A 220 9.58 9.68 19.55
C ILE A 220 10.02 8.38 18.85
N PRO A 221 9.43 7.22 19.17
CA PRO A 221 9.78 5.96 18.52
C PRO A 221 9.06 5.85 17.17
N THR A 222 9.50 6.66 16.22
CA THR A 222 9.03 6.68 14.84
C THR A 222 10.17 7.08 13.89
N GLN A 223 9.91 6.99 12.60
CA GLN A 223 10.84 7.28 11.51
C GLN A 223 10.36 8.50 10.70
N SER A 224 11.32 9.25 10.17
CA SER A 224 11.07 10.34 9.22
C SER A 224 11.09 9.86 7.77
N CYS A 225 10.36 10.55 6.91
CA CYS A 225 10.49 10.40 5.46
C CYS A 225 10.16 11.71 4.77
N VAL A 226 10.97 12.11 3.79
CA VAL A 226 10.59 13.12 2.80
C VAL A 226 10.42 12.40 1.47
N LEU A 227 9.21 12.43 0.93
CA LEU A 227 8.77 11.67 -0.24
C LEU A 227 9.20 12.35 -1.55
N ALA A 228 10.49 12.73 -1.62
CA ALA A 228 11.12 13.22 -2.83
C ALA A 228 11.46 12.05 -3.78
N HIS A 229 11.87 12.36 -5.01
CA HIS A 229 12.38 11.33 -5.90
C HIS A 229 13.63 10.65 -5.30
N VAL A 230 13.81 9.35 -5.52
CA VAL A 230 14.89 8.55 -4.91
C VAL A 230 16.29 9.12 -5.18
N THR A 231 16.50 9.75 -6.34
CA THR A 231 17.78 10.43 -6.67
C THR A 231 18.03 11.66 -5.82
N THR A 232 17.00 12.41 -5.45
CA THR A 232 17.09 13.52 -4.49
C THR A 232 17.46 13.00 -3.11
N THR A 233 16.86 11.89 -2.69
CA THR A 233 17.18 11.21 -1.42
C THR A 233 18.62 10.68 -1.39
N LEU A 234 19.13 10.11 -2.48
CA LEU A 234 20.55 9.71 -2.61
C LEU A 234 21.50 10.90 -2.42
N ARG A 235 21.19 12.04 -3.04
CA ARG A 235 21.99 13.27 -2.85
C ARG A 235 21.92 13.81 -1.42
N ALA A 236 20.81 13.59 -0.72
CA ALA A 236 20.70 13.93 0.71
C ALA A 236 21.55 12.97 1.57
N LEU A 237 21.55 11.67 1.26
CA LEU A 237 22.41 10.66 1.90
C LEU A 237 23.90 10.98 1.74
N GLU A 238 24.33 11.37 0.53
CA GLU A 238 25.72 11.80 0.25
C GLU A 238 26.15 13.00 1.10
N GLN A 239 25.20 13.86 1.50
CA GLN A 239 25.42 15.02 2.36
C GLN A 239 25.36 14.68 3.86
N GLY A 240 25.08 13.42 4.22
CA GLY A 240 24.97 12.97 5.60
C GLY A 240 23.64 13.32 6.27
N ALA A 241 22.58 13.59 5.49
CA ALA A 241 21.26 13.90 6.04
C ALA A 241 20.66 12.71 6.82
N PRO A 242 19.82 12.97 7.84
CA PRO A 242 19.27 11.93 8.72
C PRO A 242 18.08 11.18 8.07
N VAL A 243 18.34 10.46 6.98
CA VAL A 243 17.33 9.68 6.26
C VAL A 243 17.01 8.39 7.01
N ASP A 244 15.80 8.27 7.56
CA ASP A 244 15.31 6.99 8.11
C ASP A 244 14.76 6.08 7.00
N LEU A 245 13.94 6.62 6.09
CA LEU A 245 13.33 5.88 4.98
C LEU A 245 13.67 6.46 3.61
N VAL A 246 13.92 5.57 2.65
CA VAL A 246 14.01 5.89 1.22
C VAL A 246 12.65 5.64 0.59
N PHE A 247 12.00 6.73 0.18
CA PHE A 247 10.75 6.68 -0.56
C PHE A 247 10.96 6.58 -2.06
N GLN A 248 10.07 5.85 -2.74
CA GLN A 248 9.88 5.95 -4.19
C GLN A 248 8.51 5.42 -4.62
N SER A 249 7.84 6.10 -5.56
CA SER A 249 6.70 5.52 -6.28
C SER A 249 7.19 4.46 -7.28
N VAL A 250 6.56 3.29 -7.31
CA VAL A 250 6.93 2.17 -8.21
C VAL A 250 5.72 1.67 -9.00
N ALA A 251 5.98 1.13 -10.19
CA ALA A 251 5.00 0.59 -11.11
C ALA A 251 5.25 -0.91 -11.39
N GLY A 252 4.22 -1.58 -11.92
CA GLY A 252 4.26 -3.00 -12.26
C GLY A 252 4.95 -3.36 -13.57
N THR A 253 5.53 -2.39 -14.29
CA THR A 253 6.27 -2.61 -15.53
C THR A 253 7.56 -1.78 -15.54
N GLN A 254 8.56 -2.27 -16.24
CA GLN A 254 9.81 -1.56 -16.53
C GLN A 254 9.52 -0.21 -17.20
N ALA A 255 8.58 -0.19 -18.14
CA ALA A 255 8.16 1.05 -18.81
C ALA A 255 7.58 2.07 -17.81
N GLY A 256 6.73 1.63 -16.87
CA GLY A 256 6.18 2.48 -15.82
C GLY A 256 7.26 3.02 -14.88
N ASN A 257 8.16 2.15 -14.41
CA ASN A 257 9.27 2.56 -13.54
C ASN A 257 10.22 3.55 -14.26
N ARG A 258 10.51 3.33 -15.54
CA ARG A 258 11.27 4.29 -16.35
C ARG A 258 10.54 5.62 -16.55
N GLY A 259 9.22 5.59 -16.68
CA GLY A 259 8.37 6.79 -16.70
C GLY A 259 8.50 7.62 -15.42
N PHE A 260 8.72 6.96 -14.28
CA PHE A 260 9.05 7.61 -13.01
C PHE A 260 10.52 8.00 -12.87
N GLY A 261 11.40 7.64 -13.81
CA GLY A 261 12.84 7.90 -13.72
C GLY A 261 13.62 6.91 -12.85
N VAL A 262 13.09 5.70 -12.64
CA VAL A 262 13.61 4.72 -11.69
C VAL A 262 14.02 3.41 -12.37
N THR A 263 15.07 2.78 -11.86
CA THR A 263 15.48 1.40 -12.19
C THR A 263 15.60 0.57 -10.92
N LEU A 264 15.56 -0.76 -11.05
CA LEU A 264 15.77 -1.66 -9.90
C LEU A 264 17.15 -1.47 -9.24
N ASP A 265 18.19 -1.20 -10.03
CA ASP A 265 19.54 -0.93 -9.51
C ASP A 265 19.58 0.35 -8.66
N LEU A 266 18.89 1.41 -9.09
CA LEU A 266 18.80 2.67 -8.35
C LEU A 266 18.11 2.48 -7.00
N LEU A 267 17.04 1.66 -6.95
CA LEU A 267 16.36 1.30 -5.71
C LEU A 267 17.27 0.49 -4.78
N ALA A 268 18.08 -0.43 -5.34
CA ALA A 268 19.05 -1.22 -4.58
C ALA A 268 20.17 -0.35 -3.98
N GLU A 269 20.68 0.60 -4.76
CA GLU A 269 21.68 1.58 -4.33
C GLU A 269 21.16 2.42 -3.16
N ALA A 270 19.97 3.01 -3.31
CA ALA A 270 19.37 3.85 -2.28
C ALA A 270 19.07 3.08 -0.99
N ARG A 271 18.55 1.85 -1.10
CA ARG A 271 18.37 0.96 0.06
C ARG A 271 19.69 0.68 0.77
N THR A 272 20.76 0.41 0.02
CA THR A 272 22.08 0.11 0.59
C THR A 272 22.62 1.32 1.35
N ALA A 273 22.58 2.50 0.75
CA ALA A 273 23.04 3.74 1.37
C ALA A 273 22.26 4.08 2.66
N ALA A 274 20.94 3.87 2.69
CA ALA A 274 20.15 4.08 3.91
C ALA A 274 20.44 3.03 5.00
N LEU A 275 20.69 1.77 4.63
CA LEU A 275 21.08 0.73 5.59
C LEU A 275 22.40 1.04 6.30
N GLU A 276 23.34 1.68 5.60
CA GLU A 276 24.66 2.04 6.15
C GLU A 276 24.58 3.07 7.27
N LEU A 277 23.52 3.89 7.32
CA LEU A 277 23.31 4.85 8.42
C LEU A 277 22.96 4.18 9.75
N GLY A 278 22.47 2.93 9.74
CA GLY A 278 22.22 2.15 10.96
C GLY A 278 21.21 2.79 11.93
N ARG A 279 20.18 3.47 11.41
CA ARG A 279 19.26 4.32 12.20
C ARG A 279 18.12 3.60 12.90
N GLY A 280 17.99 2.28 12.68
CA GLY A 280 16.97 1.44 13.29
C GLY A 280 17.28 1.06 14.74
N THR A 281 16.24 1.01 15.58
CA THR A 281 16.32 0.60 16.99
C THR A 281 15.64 -0.74 17.27
N VAL A 282 14.65 -1.12 16.45
CA VAL A 282 13.93 -2.41 16.57
C VAL A 282 14.12 -3.31 15.35
N GLY A 283 14.40 -2.71 14.18
CA GLY A 283 14.60 -3.45 12.93
C GLY A 283 15.47 -2.68 11.94
N ARG A 284 15.46 -3.09 10.68
CA ARG A 284 16.34 -2.57 9.62
C ARG A 284 15.63 -2.37 8.28
N ASN A 285 14.30 -2.35 8.25
CA ASN A 285 13.55 -2.08 7.03
C ASN A 285 13.61 -0.57 6.74
N VAL A 286 14.24 -0.16 5.64
CA VAL A 286 14.53 1.26 5.35
C VAL A 286 13.88 1.79 4.07
N THR A 287 13.10 0.98 3.36
CA THR A 287 12.44 1.41 2.12
C THR A 287 10.95 1.64 2.34
N TYR A 288 10.42 2.62 1.63
CA TYR A 288 9.01 2.99 1.59
C TYR A 288 8.59 3.11 0.12
N PHE A 289 7.60 2.31 -0.31
CA PHE A 289 7.05 2.41 -1.66
C PHE A 289 5.60 2.87 -1.68
N GLU A 290 5.26 3.68 -2.67
CA GLU A 290 3.88 3.97 -3.06
C GLU A 290 3.55 3.33 -4.41
N THR A 291 2.35 2.79 -4.49
CA THR A 291 1.76 2.19 -5.69
C THR A 291 0.36 2.79 -5.90
N GLY A 292 -0.35 2.33 -6.91
CA GLY A 292 -1.70 2.82 -7.16
C GLY A 292 -2.23 2.34 -8.50
N GLN A 293 -3.45 1.83 -8.46
CA GLN A 293 -4.17 1.44 -9.66
C GLN A 293 -4.34 2.63 -10.61
N GLY A 294 -4.06 2.39 -11.89
CA GLY A 294 -4.13 3.40 -12.93
C GLY A 294 -2.79 4.06 -13.27
N SER A 295 -1.78 3.93 -12.41
CA SER A 295 -0.43 4.49 -12.67
C SER A 295 0.17 4.03 -14.00
N ALA A 296 0.16 2.72 -14.27
CA ALA A 296 0.66 2.17 -15.51
C ALA A 296 -0.19 2.56 -16.74
N LEU A 297 -1.51 2.72 -16.59
CA LEU A 297 -2.36 3.22 -17.67
C LEU A 297 -2.05 4.68 -17.99
N SER A 298 -1.95 5.51 -16.95
CA SER A 298 -1.62 6.94 -17.05
C SER A 298 -0.27 7.17 -17.73
N ALA A 299 0.71 6.31 -17.45
CA ALA A 299 2.05 6.37 -18.04
C ALA A 299 2.16 5.70 -19.42
N ASP A 300 1.05 5.26 -20.04
CA ASP A 300 1.04 4.47 -21.28
C ASP A 300 1.97 3.22 -21.21
N ALA A 301 2.03 2.61 -20.02
CA ALA A 301 2.92 1.52 -19.66
C ALA A 301 2.16 0.24 -19.25
N HIS A 302 0.91 0.13 -19.69
CA HIS A 302 -0.02 -0.97 -19.38
C HIS A 302 -0.05 -2.06 -20.46
N HIS A 303 0.87 -2.02 -21.41
CA HIS A 303 0.96 -2.95 -22.54
C HIS A 303 1.52 -4.30 -22.09
N GLY A 304 0.91 -5.38 -22.58
CA GLY A 304 1.33 -6.76 -22.38
C GLY A 304 1.59 -7.50 -23.69
N VAL A 305 1.99 -8.77 -23.60
CA VAL A 305 2.39 -9.60 -24.76
C VAL A 305 1.26 -9.72 -25.79
N ASP A 306 0.04 -9.99 -25.31
CA ASP A 306 -1.14 -10.24 -26.14
C ASP A 306 -2.14 -9.07 -26.11
N GLY A 307 -1.70 -7.87 -25.70
CA GLY A 307 -2.53 -6.68 -25.56
C GLY A 307 -2.46 -6.04 -24.17
N PRO A 308 -3.27 -5.00 -23.93
CA PRO A 308 -3.26 -4.26 -22.67
C PRO A 308 -3.63 -5.14 -21.46
N VAL A 309 -3.04 -4.82 -20.31
CA VAL A 309 -3.21 -5.52 -19.04
C VAL A 309 -4.04 -4.65 -18.09
N ASP A 310 -4.94 -5.27 -17.33
CA ASP A 310 -5.81 -4.56 -16.39
C ASP A 310 -5.06 -3.97 -15.18
N GLN A 311 -5.69 -2.98 -14.54
CA GLN A 311 -5.08 -2.24 -13.44
C GLN A 311 -4.73 -3.12 -12.24
N GLN A 312 -5.58 -4.09 -11.87
CA GLN A 312 -5.31 -4.94 -10.69
C GLN A 312 -4.08 -5.80 -10.89
N THR A 313 -3.92 -6.35 -12.10
CA THR A 313 -2.79 -7.22 -12.42
C THR A 313 -1.48 -6.42 -12.39
N LEU A 314 -1.47 -5.21 -12.97
CA LEU A 314 -0.29 -4.33 -12.95
C LEU A 314 0.02 -3.79 -11.55
N GLU A 315 -0.99 -3.51 -10.75
CA GLU A 315 -0.81 -3.10 -9.36
C GLU A 315 -0.18 -4.22 -8.53
N CYS A 316 -0.62 -5.48 -8.72
CA CYS A 316 0.01 -6.62 -8.07
C CYS A 316 1.49 -6.76 -8.47
N ARG A 317 1.84 -6.42 -9.72
CA ARG A 317 3.23 -6.48 -10.18
C ARG A 317 4.11 -5.41 -9.53
N ALA A 318 3.54 -4.24 -9.21
CA ALA A 318 4.24 -3.21 -8.44
C ALA A 318 4.60 -3.72 -7.03
N TYR A 319 3.73 -4.54 -6.42
CA TYR A 319 4.05 -5.25 -5.18
C TYR A 319 5.21 -6.23 -5.35
N GLY A 320 5.31 -6.90 -6.50
CA GLY A 320 6.47 -7.75 -6.84
C GLY A 320 7.79 -6.98 -6.81
N VAL A 321 7.81 -5.74 -7.32
CA VAL A 321 8.96 -4.83 -7.21
C VAL A 321 9.26 -4.49 -5.76
N ALA A 322 8.27 -3.95 -5.03
CA ALA A 322 8.44 -3.52 -3.65
C ALA A 322 8.96 -4.67 -2.76
N ARG A 323 8.44 -5.89 -2.96
CA ARG A 323 8.77 -7.10 -2.21
C ARG A 323 10.26 -7.46 -2.24
N HIS A 324 10.97 -7.10 -3.31
CA HIS A 324 12.39 -7.38 -3.47
C HIS A 324 13.27 -6.54 -2.53
N PHE A 325 12.78 -5.38 -2.08
CA PHE A 325 13.56 -4.41 -1.32
C PHE A 325 13.28 -4.40 0.19
N ASP A 326 12.58 -5.41 0.71
CA ASP A 326 12.22 -5.58 2.13
C ASP A 326 11.70 -4.30 2.82
N PRO A 327 10.61 -3.71 2.31
CA PRO A 327 10.15 -2.40 2.77
C PRO A 327 9.66 -2.41 4.20
N LEU A 328 9.79 -1.26 4.85
CA LEU A 328 9.06 -0.99 6.08
C LEU A 328 7.60 -0.73 5.78
N LEU A 329 7.35 0.01 4.70
CA LEU A 329 6.03 0.50 4.30
C LEU A 329 5.81 0.28 2.80
N VAL A 330 4.64 -0.21 2.45
CA VAL A 330 4.10 -0.10 1.10
C VAL A 330 2.66 0.35 1.23
N ASN A 331 2.23 1.39 0.53
CA ASN A 331 0.81 1.69 0.38
C ASN A 331 0.42 1.84 -1.08
N THR A 332 -0.78 1.35 -1.40
CA THR A 332 -1.53 1.84 -2.54
C THR A 332 -2.10 3.22 -2.21
N VAL A 333 -2.24 4.07 -3.22
CA VAL A 333 -2.97 5.32 -3.13
C VAL A 333 -4.27 5.18 -3.92
N VAL A 334 -5.38 4.91 -3.22
CA VAL A 334 -6.65 4.56 -3.86
C VAL A 334 -7.51 5.81 -3.98
N GLY A 335 -7.92 6.16 -5.20
CA GLY A 335 -8.80 7.32 -5.46
C GLY A 335 -8.07 8.64 -5.72
N PHE A 336 -6.73 8.65 -5.68
CA PHE A 336 -5.92 9.86 -5.87
C PHE A 336 -5.84 10.36 -7.30
N ILE A 337 -5.77 9.46 -8.29
CA ILE A 337 -5.50 9.88 -9.67
C ILE A 337 -6.74 10.56 -10.29
N GLY A 338 -7.93 9.96 -10.12
CA GLY A 338 -9.17 10.52 -10.64
C GLY A 338 -10.21 9.48 -11.07
N PRO A 339 -11.41 9.97 -11.46
CA PRO A 339 -12.55 9.13 -11.85
C PRO A 339 -12.31 8.33 -13.12
N GLU A 340 -11.30 8.70 -13.92
CA GLU A 340 -10.89 7.97 -15.12
C GLU A 340 -10.39 6.56 -14.79
N TYR A 341 -9.89 6.34 -13.58
CA TYR A 341 -9.29 5.08 -13.12
C TYR A 341 -10.20 4.34 -12.13
N LEU A 342 -10.77 5.08 -11.17
CA LEU A 342 -11.77 4.61 -10.20
C LEU A 342 -12.85 5.68 -10.03
N TYR A 343 -14.04 5.43 -10.58
CA TYR A 343 -15.09 6.46 -10.72
C TYR A 343 -15.85 6.78 -9.44
N ASP A 344 -16.27 5.75 -8.70
CA ASP A 344 -17.20 5.84 -7.57
C ASP A 344 -16.67 5.16 -6.30
N GLY A 345 -17.32 5.42 -5.17
CA GLY A 345 -17.01 4.82 -3.87
C GLY A 345 -16.96 3.29 -3.90
N LYS A 346 -17.81 2.63 -4.69
CA LYS A 346 -17.81 1.17 -4.82
C LYS A 346 -16.52 0.66 -5.48
N GLN A 347 -16.02 1.36 -6.49
CA GLN A 347 -14.75 1.04 -7.16
C GLN A 347 -13.56 1.29 -6.24
N VAL A 348 -13.55 2.42 -5.52
CA VAL A 348 -12.52 2.77 -4.52
C VAL A 348 -12.47 1.73 -3.40
N ILE A 349 -13.60 1.42 -2.76
CA ILE A 349 -13.67 0.41 -1.69
C ILE A 349 -13.18 -0.95 -2.20
N ARG A 350 -13.59 -1.34 -3.42
CA ARG A 350 -13.15 -2.62 -4.00
C ARG A 350 -11.64 -2.64 -4.27
N ALA A 351 -11.09 -1.57 -4.84
CA ALA A 351 -9.67 -1.44 -5.13
C ALA A 351 -8.82 -1.50 -3.86
N GLY A 352 -9.15 -0.71 -2.83
CA GLY A 352 -8.41 -0.72 -1.57
C GLY A 352 -8.39 -2.08 -0.87
N LEU A 353 -9.49 -2.85 -0.95
CA LEU A 353 -9.54 -4.20 -0.41
C LEU A 353 -8.73 -5.22 -1.22
N GLU A 354 -8.76 -5.14 -2.55
CA GLU A 354 -7.95 -6.00 -3.41
C GLU A 354 -6.46 -5.71 -3.21
N ASP A 355 -6.08 -4.44 -3.18
CA ASP A 355 -4.71 -3.99 -3.01
C ASP A 355 -4.13 -4.39 -1.67
N HIS A 356 -4.88 -4.16 -0.58
CA HIS A 356 -4.48 -4.61 0.74
C HIS A 356 -4.31 -6.14 0.81
N PHE A 357 -5.27 -6.91 0.28
CA PHE A 357 -5.20 -8.37 0.23
C PHE A 357 -3.98 -8.86 -0.57
N CYS A 358 -3.79 -8.31 -1.78
CA CYS A 358 -2.74 -8.72 -2.68
C CYS A 358 -1.35 -8.40 -2.12
N GLY A 359 -1.17 -7.18 -1.59
CA GLY A 359 0.09 -6.79 -0.95
C GLY A 359 0.43 -7.68 0.25
N LYS A 360 -0.54 -7.96 1.14
CA LYS A 360 -0.33 -8.88 2.27
C LYS A 360 0.05 -10.28 1.79
N LEU A 361 -0.67 -10.83 0.80
CA LEU A 361 -0.43 -12.19 0.30
C LEU A 361 0.95 -12.33 -0.38
N LEU A 362 1.47 -11.25 -0.96
CA LEU A 362 2.85 -11.16 -1.45
C LEU A 362 3.89 -10.86 -0.36
N GLY A 363 3.48 -10.80 0.91
CA GLY A 363 4.36 -10.64 2.06
C GLY A 363 4.82 -9.20 2.31
N LEU A 364 4.01 -8.20 1.94
CA LEU A 364 4.30 -6.79 2.19
C LEU A 364 3.60 -6.24 3.44
N PRO A 365 4.22 -5.27 4.15
CA PRO A 365 3.58 -4.51 5.23
C PRO A 365 2.58 -3.50 4.66
N MET A 366 1.54 -4.03 4.02
CA MET A 366 0.63 -3.25 3.17
C MET A 366 -0.23 -2.29 3.99
N GLY A 367 -0.19 -1.03 3.62
CA GLY A 367 -1.08 0.06 4.03
C GLY A 367 -1.91 0.57 2.86
N VAL A 368 -2.80 1.52 3.13
CA VAL A 368 -3.67 2.14 2.12
C VAL A 368 -3.83 3.62 2.43
N ASP A 369 -3.60 4.49 1.45
CA ASP A 369 -4.11 5.86 1.49
C ASP A 369 -5.56 5.83 1.02
N VAL A 370 -6.47 6.04 1.99
CA VAL A 370 -7.92 6.03 1.77
C VAL A 370 -8.32 7.44 1.41
N CYS A 371 -8.43 7.69 0.11
CA CYS A 371 -8.50 9.05 -0.37
C CYS A 371 -9.38 9.20 -1.60
N TYR A 372 -9.67 10.44 -1.95
CA TYR A 372 -10.42 10.77 -3.16
C TYR A 372 -10.11 12.20 -3.60
N THR A 373 -10.46 12.53 -4.83
CA THR A 373 -10.35 13.88 -5.36
C THR A 373 -11.74 14.48 -5.53
N ASN A 374 -11.85 15.81 -5.49
CA ASN A 374 -13.14 16.52 -5.54
C ASN A 374 -13.98 16.30 -6.82
N HIS A 375 -13.48 15.57 -7.82
CA HIS A 375 -14.16 15.28 -9.09
C HIS A 375 -14.51 13.79 -9.26
N THR A 376 -14.27 12.95 -8.25
CA THR A 376 -14.80 11.58 -8.18
C THR A 376 -16.17 11.53 -7.52
N ASP A 377 -16.97 10.50 -7.81
CA ASP A 377 -18.25 10.22 -7.13
C ASP A 377 -18.00 9.44 -5.82
N VAL A 378 -17.26 10.09 -4.90
CA VAL A 378 -16.77 9.53 -3.64
C VAL A 378 -16.90 10.60 -2.56
N ASP A 379 -17.30 10.21 -1.35
CA ASP A 379 -17.38 11.10 -0.20
C ASP A 379 -16.83 10.47 1.10
N GLY A 380 -17.03 11.15 2.23
CA GLY A 380 -16.57 10.69 3.54
C GLY A 380 -17.21 9.38 4.01
N ASP A 381 -18.44 9.07 3.58
CA ASP A 381 -19.11 7.81 3.98
C ASP A 381 -18.41 6.61 3.33
N ASP A 382 -17.90 6.80 2.10
CA ASP A 382 -17.10 5.79 1.40
C ASP A 382 -15.73 5.57 2.04
N THR A 383 -15.05 6.65 2.45
CA THR A 383 -13.75 6.55 3.13
C THR A 383 -13.88 5.93 4.52
N ASP A 384 -14.94 6.24 5.27
CA ASP A 384 -15.28 5.59 6.54
C ASP A 384 -15.51 4.09 6.35
N THR A 385 -16.29 3.73 5.34
CA THR A 385 -16.58 2.33 4.99
C THR A 385 -15.29 1.57 4.68
N LEU A 386 -14.43 2.13 3.83
CA LEU A 386 -13.15 1.49 3.48
C LEU A 386 -12.23 1.39 4.71
N THR A 387 -12.12 2.44 5.52
CA THR A 387 -11.24 2.47 6.70
C THR A 387 -11.61 1.41 7.72
N LEU A 388 -12.90 1.25 8.03
CA LEU A 388 -13.37 0.23 8.96
C LEU A 388 -13.15 -1.20 8.40
N LEU A 389 -13.37 -1.41 7.10
CA LEU A 389 -13.10 -2.69 6.46
C LEU A 389 -11.61 -3.03 6.46
N LEU A 390 -10.73 -2.05 6.23
CA LEU A 390 -9.28 -2.21 6.29
C LEU A 390 -8.78 -2.51 7.71
N GLY A 391 -9.31 -1.81 8.71
CA GLY A 391 -9.02 -2.12 10.12
C GLY A 391 -9.43 -3.55 10.47
N ALA A 392 -10.63 -3.99 10.04
CA ALA A 392 -11.09 -5.37 10.23
C ALA A 392 -10.22 -6.39 9.47
N ALA A 393 -9.67 -6.00 8.31
CA ALA A 393 -8.74 -6.80 7.50
C ALA A 393 -7.31 -6.84 8.08
N GLY A 394 -6.99 -6.08 9.11
CA GLY A 394 -5.63 -6.03 9.67
C GLY A 394 -4.64 -5.23 8.82
N CYS A 395 -5.10 -4.13 8.23
CA CYS A 395 -4.25 -3.15 7.56
C CYS A 395 -3.10 -2.69 8.45
N SER A 396 -1.89 -2.63 7.88
CA SER A 396 -0.68 -2.33 8.66
C SER A 396 -0.67 -0.86 9.09
N PHE A 397 -1.05 0.03 8.18
CA PHE A 397 -1.20 1.46 8.44
C PHE A 397 -2.13 2.14 7.44
N VAL A 398 -2.65 3.29 7.81
CA VAL A 398 -3.36 4.24 6.92
C VAL A 398 -2.65 5.59 6.93
N ILE A 399 -2.99 6.46 5.98
CA ILE A 399 -2.43 7.81 5.90
C ILE A 399 -3.44 8.78 6.52
N ALA A 400 -2.94 9.78 7.27
CA ALA A 400 -3.78 10.84 7.81
C ALA A 400 -3.13 12.22 7.65
N VAL A 401 -3.96 13.20 7.31
CA VAL A 401 -3.63 14.62 7.12
C VAL A 401 -4.45 15.49 8.09
N PRO A 402 -3.99 16.71 8.42
CA PRO A 402 -4.77 17.62 9.25
C PRO A 402 -6.14 17.92 8.63
N GLY A 403 -7.21 17.62 9.37
CA GLY A 403 -8.57 17.97 8.97
C GLY A 403 -9.07 17.31 7.67
N SER A 404 -8.52 16.16 7.27
CA SER A 404 -8.87 15.40 6.05
C SER A 404 -8.61 16.10 4.71
N ASP A 405 -8.01 17.30 4.70
CA ASP A 405 -7.77 18.09 3.48
C ASP A 405 -6.27 18.32 3.27
N ASP A 406 -5.71 17.70 2.23
CA ASP A 406 -4.34 18.01 1.83
C ASP A 406 -4.33 19.21 0.88
N VAL A 407 -4.12 20.38 1.48
CA VAL A 407 -4.12 21.67 0.77
C VAL A 407 -3.04 21.81 -0.31
N MET A 408 -1.99 20.97 -0.27
CA MET A 408 -0.89 21.00 -1.22
C MET A 408 -1.14 20.03 -2.39
N LEU A 409 -1.62 18.82 -2.10
CA LEU A 409 -1.89 17.80 -3.11
C LEU A 409 -3.32 17.86 -3.68
N HIS A 410 -4.19 18.70 -3.12
CA HIS A 410 -5.55 18.95 -3.59
C HIS A 410 -6.45 17.71 -3.62
N TYR A 411 -6.36 16.88 -2.57
CA TYR A 411 -7.17 15.68 -2.39
C TYR A 411 -7.60 15.54 -0.92
N GLN A 412 -8.62 14.72 -0.70
CA GLN A 412 -9.11 14.38 0.64
C GLN A 412 -8.53 13.03 1.04
N SER A 413 -7.97 12.95 2.24
CA SER A 413 -7.49 11.71 2.88
C SER A 413 -8.12 11.61 4.27
N LEU A 414 -7.73 10.64 5.09
CA LEU A 414 -8.25 10.52 6.45
C LEU A 414 -7.76 11.69 7.33
N SER A 415 -8.59 12.11 8.26
CA SER A 415 -8.18 12.94 9.39
C SER A 415 -7.51 12.10 10.49
N PHE A 416 -6.86 12.76 11.44
CA PHE A 416 -6.36 12.07 12.64
C PHE A 416 -7.51 11.46 13.47
N GLN A 417 -8.69 12.09 13.46
CA GLN A 417 -9.89 11.63 14.15
C GLN A 417 -10.46 10.34 13.54
N ASP A 418 -10.33 10.14 12.24
CA ASP A 418 -10.81 8.92 11.57
C ASP A 418 -9.97 7.71 11.99
N VAL A 419 -8.64 7.90 12.12
CA VAL A 419 -7.74 6.87 12.66
C VAL A 419 -8.09 6.54 14.11
N LEU A 420 -8.36 7.55 14.94
CA LEU A 420 -8.79 7.34 16.33
C LEU A 420 -10.15 6.63 16.41
N THR A 421 -11.08 6.97 15.53
CA THR A 421 -12.39 6.33 15.43
C THR A 421 -12.23 4.86 15.05
N ALA A 422 -11.45 4.55 14.01
CA ALA A 422 -11.17 3.18 13.60
C ALA A 422 -10.51 2.37 14.73
N ARG A 423 -9.51 2.95 15.41
CA ARG A 423 -8.86 2.33 16.58
C ARG A 423 -9.86 2.06 17.71
N SER A 424 -10.74 3.01 18.01
CA SER A 424 -11.75 2.88 19.07
C SER A 424 -12.82 1.83 18.74
N VAL A 425 -13.38 1.87 17.52
CA VAL A 425 -14.45 0.97 17.07
C VAL A 425 -13.98 -0.48 16.99
N LEU A 426 -12.73 -0.69 16.57
CA LEU A 426 -12.16 -2.02 16.32
C LEU A 426 -11.23 -2.52 17.44
N ASP A 427 -11.11 -1.77 18.54
CA ASP A 427 -10.20 -2.04 19.67
C ASP A 427 -8.74 -2.27 19.21
N LEU A 428 -8.26 -1.37 18.34
CA LEU A 428 -6.89 -1.38 17.82
C LEU A 428 -6.03 -0.35 18.54
N ARG A 429 -4.72 -0.62 18.62
CA ARG A 429 -3.72 0.27 19.23
C ARG A 429 -2.72 0.80 18.19
N PRO A 430 -1.98 1.89 18.47
CA PRO A 430 -0.80 2.31 17.69
C PRO A 430 0.30 1.23 17.69
N ALA A 431 1.47 1.44 17.09
CA ALA A 431 2.65 0.61 17.26
C ALA A 431 3.07 0.52 18.75
N PRO A 432 3.62 -0.61 19.24
CA PRO A 432 3.86 -0.83 20.67
C PRO A 432 4.84 0.17 21.29
N GLU A 433 5.90 0.52 20.56
CA GLU A 433 6.88 1.49 21.04
C GLU A 433 6.24 2.89 21.14
N PHE A 434 5.42 3.25 20.15
CA PHE A 434 4.70 4.52 20.11
C PHE A 434 3.59 4.62 21.15
N GLU A 435 2.84 3.55 21.39
CA GLU A 435 1.88 3.44 22.49
C GLU A 435 2.57 3.68 23.84
N ALA A 436 3.73 3.06 24.07
CA ALA A 436 4.51 3.30 25.28
C ALA A 436 5.01 4.76 25.38
N TRP A 437 5.32 5.40 24.26
CA TRP A 437 5.67 6.83 24.22
C TRP A 437 4.47 7.72 24.54
N LEU A 438 3.31 7.48 23.94
CA LEU A 438 2.07 8.21 24.25
C LEU A 438 1.72 8.12 25.74
N ALA A 439 1.90 6.95 26.37
CA ALA A 439 1.72 6.79 27.80
C ALA A 439 2.69 7.65 28.62
N ARG A 440 3.98 7.68 28.25
CA ARG A 440 5.00 8.52 28.92
C ARG A 440 4.72 10.02 28.77
N MET A 441 4.10 10.41 27.65
CA MET A 441 3.74 11.80 27.36
C MET A 441 2.38 12.21 27.98
N ASP A 442 1.74 11.34 28.75
CA ASP A 442 0.40 11.55 29.34
C ASP A 442 -0.70 11.81 28.28
N LEU A 443 -0.56 11.16 27.12
CA LEU A 443 -1.49 11.27 25.98
C LEU A 443 -2.50 10.12 25.92
N LEU A 444 -2.40 9.12 26.80
CA LEU A 444 -3.34 8.01 26.88
C LEU A 444 -4.25 8.09 28.11
N ASP A 445 -5.54 7.80 27.93
CA ASP A 445 -6.54 7.67 29.00
C ASP A 445 -6.38 6.36 29.80
N ASP A 446 -7.19 6.17 30.83
CA ASP A 446 -7.13 4.99 31.69
C ASP A 446 -7.51 3.69 30.95
N ALA A 447 -8.19 3.80 29.80
CA ALA A 447 -8.49 2.70 28.88
C ALA A 447 -7.39 2.52 27.81
N GLY A 448 -6.31 3.29 27.87
CA GLY A 448 -5.18 3.33 26.95
C GLY A 448 -5.49 3.94 25.58
N ARG A 449 -6.61 4.66 25.44
CA ARG A 449 -6.98 5.37 24.21
C ARG A 449 -6.33 6.74 24.20
N VAL A 450 -6.08 7.31 23.02
CA VAL A 450 -5.55 8.67 22.94
C VAL A 450 -6.57 9.65 23.54
N ARG A 451 -6.12 10.47 24.49
CA ARG A 451 -6.97 11.46 25.17
C ARG A 451 -7.38 12.55 24.18
N GLU A 452 -8.65 12.94 24.22
CA GLU A 452 -9.04 14.23 23.66
C GLU A 452 -8.47 15.32 24.57
N LEU A 453 -7.52 16.09 24.06
CA LEU A 453 -6.87 17.15 24.83
C LEU A 453 -7.71 18.42 24.78
N ALA A 454 -8.10 18.93 25.95
CA ALA A 454 -8.54 20.31 26.05
C ALA A 454 -7.38 21.25 25.64
N ALA A 455 -7.69 22.37 24.99
CA ALA A 455 -6.69 23.32 24.47
C ALA A 455 -5.72 23.86 25.54
N ASP A 456 -6.04 23.74 26.82
CA ASP A 456 -5.23 24.17 27.97
C ASP A 456 -4.51 23.01 28.69
N ALA A 457 -4.56 21.78 28.18
CA ALA A 457 -3.93 20.62 28.79
C ALA A 457 -2.40 20.83 28.96
N PRO A 458 -1.80 20.45 30.11
CA PRO A 458 -0.35 20.57 30.32
C PRO A 458 0.50 19.87 29.26
N ALA A 459 0.05 18.73 28.73
CA ALA A 459 0.72 18.00 27.64
C ALA A 459 0.72 18.80 26.32
N ALA A 460 -0.42 19.39 25.94
CA ALA A 460 -0.50 20.30 24.82
C ALA A 460 0.42 21.52 25.03
N ARG A 461 0.45 22.09 26.24
CA ARG A 461 1.36 23.21 26.57
C ARG A 461 2.83 22.82 26.52
N ALA A 462 3.22 21.61 26.93
CA ALA A 462 4.60 21.14 26.89
C ALA A 462 5.10 20.96 25.44
N LEU A 463 4.27 20.40 24.56
CA LEU A 463 4.55 20.25 23.14
C LEU A 463 4.55 21.60 22.41
N LEU A 464 3.59 22.49 22.70
CA LEU A 464 3.50 23.83 22.10
C LEU A 464 4.55 24.83 22.60
N ALA A 465 5.01 24.72 23.85
CA ALA A 465 6.02 25.62 24.41
C ALA A 465 7.41 25.44 23.76
N ALA A 466 7.65 24.29 23.15
CA ALA A 466 8.88 23.95 22.45
C ALA A 466 8.78 24.07 20.92
N ALA A 467 7.61 24.51 20.41
CA ALA A 467 7.40 24.95 19.02
C ALA A 467 7.75 26.44 18.81
N ARG A 468 8.17 27.14 19.88
CA ARG A 468 8.73 28.49 19.91
C ARG A 468 10.23 28.40 20.14
#